data_AF-A0A3B8RFY1-F1
#
_entry.id   AF-A0A3B8RFY1-F1
#
_cell.length_a   1.000
_cell.length_b   1.000
_cell.length_c   1.000
_cell.angle_alpha   90.00
_cell.angle_beta   90.00
_cell.angle_gamma   90.00
#
_symmetry.space_group_name_H-M   'P 1'
#
loop_
_entity.id
_entity.type
_entity.pdbx_description
1 polymer ?
#
loop_
_entity_poly.entity_id
_entity_poly.type
_entity_poly.pdbx_seq_one_letter_code
_entity_poly.pdbx_strand_id
1 'polypeptide(L)'
;MNKSNQPEVDWLIFGLSATLLALVVLPVVLFPEASQSAINAIFKVLTTQFGVLYVTLTTAIIVLLLYIAISPWGNIRLGRIEARYSQFSWISMLFCCGIGGSVIYWGATEWVFYYTSPPFG
;
A
#
# COMPACT_ATOMS: atom_id res chain seq x y z
N MET A 1 -41.62 1.66 -8.83
CA MET A 1 -41.13 0.63 -7.88
C MET A 1 -40.11 -0.23 -8.59
N ASN A 2 -38.81 -0.08 -8.28
CA ASN A 2 -37.80 -1.06 -8.69
C ASN A 2 -36.77 -1.19 -7.56
N LYS A 3 -36.85 -2.28 -6.79
CA LYS A 3 -35.99 -2.62 -5.65
C LYS A 3 -34.79 -3.49 -6.10
N SER A 4 -34.07 -3.11 -7.16
CA SER A 4 -33.05 -3.99 -7.76
C SER A 4 -31.65 -3.35 -7.84
N ASN A 5 -31.12 -2.86 -6.72
CA ASN A 5 -29.67 -2.70 -6.49
C ASN A 5 -29.41 -2.09 -5.11
N GLN A 6 -29.74 -2.81 -4.04
CA GLN A 6 -29.08 -2.56 -2.76
C GLN A 6 -27.73 -3.29 -2.84
N PRO A 7 -26.60 -2.67 -2.49
CA PRO A 7 -25.34 -3.40 -2.39
C PRO A 7 -25.50 -4.47 -1.30
N GLU A 8 -25.57 -5.73 -1.71
CA GLU A 8 -25.62 -6.87 -0.79
C GLU A 8 -24.23 -7.10 -0.21
N VAL A 9 -24.16 -7.28 1.12
CA VAL A 9 -22.91 -7.63 1.78
C VAL A 9 -22.59 -9.07 1.40
N ASP A 10 -21.44 -9.27 0.75
CA ASP A 10 -20.88 -10.60 0.58
C ASP A 10 -20.43 -11.11 1.96
N TRP A 11 -21.31 -11.90 2.58
CA TRP A 11 -21.13 -12.40 3.94
C TRP A 11 -19.94 -13.36 4.06
N LEU A 12 -19.54 -14.00 2.97
CA LEU A 12 -18.39 -14.89 2.95
C LEU A 12 -17.10 -14.06 3.00
N ILE A 13 -16.97 -13.05 2.14
CA ILE A 13 -15.79 -12.16 2.13
C ILE A 13 -15.70 -11.39 3.44
N PHE A 14 -16.83 -10.87 3.93
CA PHE A 14 -16.90 -10.14 5.18
C PHE A 14 -16.51 -11.03 6.37
N GLY A 15 -17.10 -12.23 6.47
CA GLY A 15 -16.83 -13.18 7.54
C GLY A 15 -15.35 -13.60 7.57
N LEU A 16 -14.79 -13.99 6.43
CA LEU A 16 -13.37 -14.38 6.34
C LEU A 16 -12.43 -13.24 6.72
N SER A 17 -12.69 -12.03 6.21
CA SER A 17 -11.83 -10.86 6.49
C SER A 17 -11.90 -10.45 7.97
N ALA A 18 -13.10 -10.45 8.56
CA ALA A 18 -13.31 -10.13 9.96
C ALA A 18 -12.67 -11.17 10.89
N THR A 19 -12.83 -12.46 10.58
CA THR A 19 -12.20 -13.54 11.35
C THR A 19 -10.68 -13.48 11.25
N LEU A 20 -10.12 -13.26 10.06
CA LEU A 20 -8.67 -13.13 9.88
C LEU A 20 -8.13 -11.95 10.70
N LEU A 21 -8.82 -10.80 10.64
CA LEU A 21 -8.43 -9.62 11.43
C LEU A 21 -8.47 -9.91 12.93
N ALA A 22 -9.54 -10.54 13.42
CA ALA A 22 -9.66 -10.91 14.83
C ALA A 22 -8.55 -11.89 15.26
N LEU A 23 -8.21 -12.86 14.41
CA LEU A 23 -7.13 -13.81 14.69
C LEU A 23 -5.76 -13.16 14.80
N VAL A 24 -5.51 -12.05 14.09
CA VAL A 24 -4.25 -11.30 14.19
C VAL A 24 -4.26 -10.36 15.40
N VAL A 25 -5.38 -9.66 15.62
CA VAL A 25 -5.48 -8.64 16.68
C VAL A 25 -5.57 -9.26 18.08
N LEU A 26 -6.33 -10.34 18.25
CA LEU A 26 -6.55 -10.94 19.58
C LEU A 26 -5.24 -11.39 20.26
N PRO A 27 -4.32 -12.12 19.61
CA PRO A 27 -3.03 -12.47 20.21
C PRO A 27 -2.17 -11.25 20.57
N VAL A 28 -2.19 -10.21 19.73
CA VAL A 28 -1.43 -8.97 19.97
C VAL A 28 -1.92 -8.25 21.23
N VAL A 29 -3.23 -8.23 21.46
CA VAL A 29 -3.83 -7.59 22.64
C VAL A 29 -3.66 -8.45 23.90
N LEU A 30 -3.83 -9.77 23.79
CA LEU A 30 -3.80 -10.68 24.95
C LEU A 30 -2.38 -11.04 25.39
N PHE A 31 -1.43 -11.11 24.46
CA PHE A 31 -0.04 -11.53 24.71
C PHE A 31 0.96 -10.61 23.98
N PRO A 32 1.11 -9.35 24.45
CA PRO A 32 1.88 -8.34 23.73
C PRO A 32 3.38 -8.70 23.59
N GLU A 33 4.00 -9.22 24.64
CA GLU A 33 5.44 -9.57 24.64
C GLU A 33 5.77 -10.72 23.69
N ALA A 34 4.97 -11.80 23.75
CA ALA A 34 5.10 -12.93 22.85
C ALA A 34 4.84 -12.51 21.38
N SER A 35 3.83 -11.67 21.16
CA SER A 35 3.50 -11.13 19.84
C SER A 35 4.61 -10.25 19.29
N GLN A 36 5.22 -9.38 20.11
CA GLN A 36 6.35 -8.56 19.70
C GLN A 36 7.55 -9.42 19.26
N SER A 37 7.87 -10.47 20.03
CA SER A 37 8.94 -11.40 19.68
C SER A 37 8.68 -12.10 18.36
N ALA A 38 7.46 -12.62 18.16
CA ALA A 38 7.05 -13.27 16.92
C ALA A 38 7.09 -12.32 15.71
N ILE A 39 6.54 -11.10 15.85
CA ILE A 39 6.56 -10.07 14.81
C ILE A 39 8.00 -9.72 14.42
N ASN A 40 8.89 -9.53 15.40
CA ASN A 40 10.29 -9.21 15.13
C ASN A 40 11.03 -10.37 14.43
N ALA A 41 10.74 -11.63 14.82
CA ALA A 41 11.31 -12.80 14.16
C ALA A 41 10.88 -12.87 12.69
N ILE A 42 9.59 -12.67 12.42
CA ILE A 42 9.03 -12.65 11.05
C ILE A 42 9.63 -11.48 10.26
N PHE A 43 9.63 -10.28 10.85
CA PHE A 43 10.19 -9.07 10.22
C PHE A 43 11.66 -9.28 9.84
N LYS A 44 12.47 -9.87 10.71
CA LYS A 44 13.87 -10.19 10.44
C LYS A 44 14.00 -11.13 9.24
N VAL A 45 13.22 -12.22 9.19
CA VAL A 45 13.27 -13.18 8.07
C VAL A 45 12.85 -12.52 6.76
N LEU A 46 11.78 -11.70 6.77
CA LEU A 46 11.30 -11.01 5.58
C LEU A 46 12.33 -10.00 5.06
N THR A 47 12.93 -9.21 5.94
CA THR A 47 13.90 -8.18 5.55
C THR A 47 15.24 -8.76 5.10
N THR A 48 15.70 -9.88 5.68
CA THR A 48 16.96 -10.50 5.28
C THR A 48 16.84 -11.35 4.02
N GLN A 49 15.82 -12.20 3.93
CA GLN A 49 15.70 -13.17 2.84
C GLN A 49 14.94 -12.59 1.64
N PHE A 50 13.89 -11.80 1.88
CA PHE A 50 13.05 -11.25 0.83
C PHE A 50 13.34 -9.76 0.53
N GLY A 51 14.27 -9.13 1.26
CA GLY A 51 14.61 -7.72 1.06
C GLY A 51 15.08 -7.41 -0.37
N VAL A 52 15.97 -8.24 -0.93
CA VAL A 52 16.46 -8.07 -2.31
C VAL A 52 15.32 -8.25 -3.33
N LEU A 53 14.43 -9.21 -3.10
CA LEU A 53 13.27 -9.43 -3.96
C LEU A 53 12.34 -8.21 -3.91
N TYR A 54 12.06 -7.67 -2.72
CA TYR A 54 11.23 -6.49 -2.53
C TYR A 54 11.77 -5.28 -3.30
N VAL A 55 13.07 -4.97 -3.16
CA VAL A 55 13.71 -3.85 -3.86
C VAL A 55 13.70 -4.07 -5.38
N THR A 56 14.10 -5.26 -5.83
CA THR A 56 14.19 -5.58 -7.26
C THR A 56 12.83 -5.53 -7.94
N LEU A 57 11.79 -6.09 -7.33
CA LEU A 57 10.42 -6.04 -7.86
C LEU A 57 9.89 -4.61 -7.90
N THR A 58 10.12 -3.83 -6.84
CA THR A 58 9.68 -2.42 -6.80
C THR A 58 10.35 -1.62 -7.90
N THR A 59 11.66 -1.76 -8.08
CA THR A 59 12.39 -1.12 -9.18
C THR A 59 11.88 -1.61 -10.55
N ALA A 60 11.63 -2.91 -10.73
CA ALA A 60 11.10 -3.46 -11.97
C ALA A 60 9.70 -2.91 -12.31
N ILE A 61 8.82 -2.74 -11.32
CA ILE A 61 7.50 -2.13 -11.51
C ILE A 61 7.63 -0.66 -11.93
N ILE A 62 8.53 0.11 -11.29
CA ILE A 62 8.78 1.51 -11.69
C ILE A 62 9.26 1.57 -13.14
N VAL A 63 10.22 0.72 -13.51
CA VAL A 63 10.71 0.64 -14.89
C VAL A 63 9.60 0.23 -15.86
N LEU A 64 8.75 -0.73 -15.49
CA LEU A 64 7.60 -1.15 -16.29
C LEU A 64 6.60 0.00 -16.50
N LEU A 65 6.27 0.76 -15.45
CA LEU A 65 5.35 1.89 -15.54
C LEU A 65 5.92 3.01 -16.41
N LEU A 66 7.21 3.32 -16.27
CA LEU A 66 7.90 4.28 -17.15
C LEU A 66 7.92 3.81 -18.59
N TYR A 67 8.19 2.52 -18.82
CA TYR A 67 8.14 1.92 -20.14
C TYR A 67 6.74 2.04 -20.75
N ILE A 68 5.68 1.68 -20.02
CA ILE A 68 4.29 1.85 -20.48
C ILE A 68 4.00 3.32 -20.81
N ALA A 69 4.41 4.26 -19.96
CA ALA A 69 4.17 5.69 -20.14
C ALA A 69 4.82 6.26 -21.41
N ILE A 70 6.02 5.80 -21.79
CA ILE A 70 6.77 6.28 -22.96
C ILE A 70 6.39 5.47 -24.22
N SER A 71 5.97 4.21 -24.05
CA SER A 71 5.59 3.33 -25.16
C SER A 71 4.33 3.80 -25.90
N PRO A 72 4.06 3.24 -27.09
CA PRO A 72 2.80 3.48 -27.81
C PRO A 72 1.55 3.14 -26.99
N TRP A 73 1.66 2.23 -26.01
CA TRP A 73 0.54 1.84 -25.14
C TRP A 73 0.15 2.94 -24.15
N GLY A 74 1.05 3.86 -23.82
CA GLY A 74 0.75 5.03 -22.97
C GLY A 74 -0.24 6.00 -23.63
N ASN A 75 -0.38 5.97 -24.95
CA ASN A 75 -1.33 6.81 -25.69
C ASN A 75 -2.75 6.22 -25.75
N ILE A 76 -2.96 5.01 -25.22
CA ILE A 76 -4.28 4.37 -25.20
C ILE A 76 -5.17 5.08 -24.17
N ARG A 77 -6.27 5.65 -24.64
CA ARG A 77 -7.28 6.25 -23.75
C ARG A 77 -8.10 5.16 -23.05
N LEU A 78 -8.11 5.20 -21.72
CA LEU A 78 -8.91 4.29 -20.90
C LEU A 78 -10.38 4.75 -20.88
N GLY A 79 -11.18 4.08 -21.70
CA GLY A 79 -12.60 4.39 -21.88
C GLY A 79 -12.90 5.15 -23.17
N ARG A 80 -14.20 5.30 -23.46
CA ARG A 80 -14.70 5.91 -24.71
C ARG A 80 -15.28 7.31 -24.52
N ILE A 81 -15.32 7.80 -23.28
CA ILE A 81 -15.90 9.10 -22.91
C ILE A 81 -14.82 10.15 -22.68
N GLU A 82 -15.20 11.42 -22.80
CA GLU A 82 -14.32 12.53 -22.43
C GLU A 82 -13.96 12.52 -20.94
N ALA A 83 -12.82 13.12 -20.60
CA ALA A 83 -12.38 13.22 -19.22
C ALA A 83 -13.42 13.99 -18.39
N ARG A 84 -13.93 13.35 -17.34
CA ARG A 84 -14.95 13.92 -16.46
C ARG A 84 -14.42 15.09 -15.61
N TYR A 85 -13.11 15.16 -15.40
CA TYR A 85 -12.47 16.16 -14.55
C TYR A 85 -11.42 16.94 -15.35
N SER A 86 -11.25 18.22 -15.02
CA SER A 86 -10.16 19.02 -15.56
C SER A 86 -8.81 18.44 -15.12
N GLN A 87 -7.74 18.69 -15.89
CA GLN A 87 -6.40 18.21 -15.57
C GLN A 87 -5.97 18.60 -14.15
N PHE A 88 -6.26 19.84 -13.73
CA PHE A 88 -5.92 20.31 -12.38
C PHE A 88 -6.70 19.56 -11.29
N SER A 89 -8.01 19.36 -11.49
CA SER A 89 -8.83 18.60 -10.54
C SER A 89 -8.39 17.14 -10.46
N TRP A 90 -8.06 16.51 -11.59
CA TRP A 90 -7.55 15.15 -11.66
C TRP A 90 -6.21 14.97 -10.93
N ILE A 91 -5.24 15.85 -11.16
CA ILE A 91 -3.94 15.81 -10.45
C ILE A 91 -4.16 16.01 -8.94
N SER A 92 -5.03 16.94 -8.56
CA SER A 92 -5.35 17.21 -7.16
C SER A 92 -5.96 15.98 -6.46
N MET A 93 -6.82 15.22 -7.16
CA MET A 93 -7.39 13.98 -6.64
C MET A 93 -6.33 12.89 -6.43
N LEU A 94 -5.37 12.74 -7.36
CA LEU A 94 -4.26 11.79 -7.20
C LEU A 94 -3.38 12.14 -5.98
N PHE A 95 -3.10 13.43 -5.78
CA PHE A 95 -2.32 13.90 -4.63
C PHE A 95 -3.05 13.62 -3.31
N CYS A 96 -4.35 13.90 -3.24
CA CYS A 96 -5.18 13.64 -2.07
C CYS A 96 -5.31 12.14 -1.76
N CYS A 97 -5.42 11.30 -2.79
CA CYS A 97 -5.47 9.84 -2.62
C CYS A 97 -4.13 9.25 -2.14
N GLY A 98 -3.01 9.81 -2.59
CA GLY A 98 -1.67 9.26 -2.33
C GLY A 98 -1.05 9.69 -1.00
N ILE A 99 -1.43 10.86 -0.46
CA ILE A 99 -0.79 11.42 0.73
C ILE A 99 -1.65 11.14 1.96
N GLY A 100 -1.12 10.27 2.83
CA GLY A 100 -1.70 9.95 4.13
C GLY A 100 -0.88 10.50 5.30
N GLY A 101 -1.39 10.29 6.53
CA GLY A 101 -0.70 10.70 7.75
C GLY A 101 0.71 10.10 7.91
N SER A 102 0.97 8.95 7.29
CA SER A 102 2.29 8.31 7.27
C SER A 102 3.38 9.19 6.65
N VAL A 103 3.06 10.00 5.62
CA VAL A 103 4.05 10.88 4.96
C VAL A 103 4.48 12.01 5.90
N ILE A 104 3.56 12.54 6.71
CA ILE A 104 3.86 13.58 7.70
C ILE A 104 4.72 12.99 8.83
N TYR A 105 4.36 11.80 9.33
CA TYR A 105 5.09 11.13 10.40
C TYR A 105 6.52 10.77 9.98
N TRP A 106 6.67 10.03 8.87
CA TRP A 106 7.98 9.60 8.38
C TRP A 106 8.78 10.74 7.77
N GLY A 107 8.15 11.69 7.07
CA GLY A 107 8.86 12.87 6.55
C GLY A 107 9.51 13.72 7.64
N ALA A 108 8.92 13.78 8.84
CA ALA A 108 9.50 14.51 9.98
C ALA A 108 10.58 13.70 10.73
N THR A 109 10.54 12.37 10.70
CA THR A 109 11.34 11.51 11.60
C THR A 109 12.43 10.70 10.89
N GLU A 110 12.22 10.34 9.62
CA GLU A 110 13.08 9.41 8.88
C GLU A 110 14.52 9.92 8.76
N TRP A 111 14.70 11.22 8.52
CA TRP A 111 16.04 11.82 8.40
C TRP A 111 16.88 11.65 9.68
N VAL A 112 16.25 11.63 10.86
CA VAL A 112 16.96 11.43 12.14
C VAL A 112 17.59 10.04 12.18
N PHE A 113 16.91 9.02 11.64
CA PHE A 113 17.46 7.67 11.56
C PHE A 113 18.67 7.61 10.63
N TYR A 114 18.65 8.32 9.50
CA TYR A 114 19.80 8.39 8.61
C TYR A 114 20.98 9.17 9.20
N TYR A 115 20.69 10.20 10.00
CA TYR A 115 21.73 10.98 10.68
C TYR A 115 22.39 10.19 11.83
N THR A 116 21.59 9.48 12.63
CA THR A 116 22.07 8.75 13.81
C THR A 116 22.65 7.38 13.49
N SER A 117 22.21 6.76 12.39
CA SER A 117 22.67 5.45 11.92
C SER A 117 22.95 5.50 10.42
N PRO A 118 24.04 6.18 10.00
CA PRO A 118 24.34 6.36 8.60
C PRO A 118 24.55 5.01 7.89
N PRO A 119 23.95 4.81 6.71
CA PRO A 119 24.21 3.63 5.93
C PRO A 119 25.63 3.69 5.36
N PHE A 120 26.28 2.52 5.26
CA PHE A 120 27.62 2.33 4.67
C PHE A 120 28.82 2.90 5.43
N GLY A 121 28.62 3.42 6.65
CA GLY A 121 29.68 3.93 7.52
C GLY A 121 29.80 5.44 7.49
#